data_AF-A0A6P2CJF3-F1
#
_entry.id   AF-A0A6P2CJF3-F1
#
_cell.length_a   1.000
_cell.length_b   1.000
_cell.length_c   1.000
_cell.angle_alpha   90.00
_cell.angle_beta   90.00
_cell.angle_gamma   90.00
#
_symmetry.space_group_name_H-M   'P 1'
#
loop_
_entity.id
_entity.type
_entity.pdbx_description
1 polymer ?
#
loop_
_entity_poly.entity_id
_entity_poly.type
_entity_poly.pdbx_seq_one_letter_code
_entity_poly.pdbx_strand_id
1 'polypeptide(L)' 'MSNTSVGLICGLLLALAGILGGFSGFVFAVMLGAAGMAIGAHRDGHLDLGAILRSRGRG' A
#
# COMPACT_ATOMS: atom_id res chain seq x y z
N MET A 1 9.15 5.70 -6.31
CA MET A 1 9.85 4.40 -6.29
C MET A 1 9.45 3.63 -7.53
N SER A 2 10.33 2.81 -8.13
CA SER A 2 9.98 2.04 -9.34
C SER A 2 9.11 0.82 -8.97
N ASN A 3 8.19 0.41 -9.85
CA ASN A 3 7.31 -0.75 -9.63
C ASN A 3 8.09 -2.03 -9.33
N THR A 4 9.29 -2.16 -9.89
CA THR A 4 10.22 -3.25 -9.61
C THR A 4 10.63 -3.29 -8.13
N SER A 5 10.94 -2.14 -7.52
CA SER A 5 11.27 -2.06 -6.09
C SER A 5 10.08 -2.37 -5.21
N VAL A 6 8.88 -1.91 -5.59
CA VAL A 6 7.64 -2.20 -4.87
C VAL A 6 7.34 -3.70 -4.90
N GLY A 7 7.45 -4.34 -6.07
CA GLY A 7 7.26 -5.79 -6.22
C GLY A 7 8.26 -6.60 -5.40
N LEU A 8 9.53 -6.18 -5.36
CA LEU A 8 10.58 -6.85 -4.60
C LEU A 8 10.32 -6.79 -3.08
N ILE A 9 9.93 -5.62 -2.57
CA ILE A 9 9.59 -5.45 -1.15
C ILE A 9 8.34 -6.26 -0.80
N CYS A 10 7.31 -6.22 -1.64
CA CYS A 10 6.06 -6.95 -1.41
C CYS A 10 6.30 -8.48 -1.37
N GLY A 11 7.13 -9.00 -2.29
CA GLY A 11 7.52 -10.41 -2.32
C GLY A 11 8.32 -10.85 -1.10
N LEU A 12 9.28 -10.02 -0.64
CA LEU A 12 10.08 -10.32 0.55
C LEU A 12 9.21 -10.38 1.82
N LEU A 13 8.26 -9.46 1.97
CA LEU A 13 7.32 -9.43 3.09
C LEU A 13 6.39 -10.65 3.10
N LEU A 14 5.92 -11.07 1.92
CA LEU A 14 5.06 -12.25 1.79
C LEU A 14 5.83 -13.55 2.13
N ALA A 15 7.10 -13.66 1.71
CA ALA A 15 7.96 -14.77 2.07
C ALA A 15 8.20 -14.83 3.59
N LEU A 16 8.48 -13.70 4.24
CA LEU A 16 8.62 -13.61 5.69
C LEU A 16 7.35 -14.06 6.43
N ALA A 17 6.18 -13.64 5.97
CA ALA A 17 4.91 -14.10 6.55
C ALA A 17 4.67 -15.60 6.41
N GLY A 18 5.06 -16.19 5.27
CA GLY A 18 5.03 -17.64 5.08
C GLY A 18 5.94 -18.39 6.06
N ILE A 19 7.17 -17.90 6.25
CA ILE A 19 8.18 -18.53 7.13
C ILE A 19 7.80 -18.37 8.61
N LEU A 20 7.34 -17.19 9.04
CA LEU A 20 7.09 -16.91 10.46
C LEU A 20 5.73 -17.43 10.96
N GLY A 21 4.73 -17.62 10.09
CA GLY A 21 3.36 -17.85 10.57
C GLY A 21 2.51 -18.87 9.82
N GLY A 22 3.01 -19.55 8.78
CA GLY A 22 2.19 -20.48 7.99
C GLY A 22 0.94 -19.81 7.39
N PHE A 23 -0.20 -20.51 7.32
CA PHE A 23 -1.45 -19.95 6.75
C PHE A 23 -1.95 -18.71 7.48
N SER A 24 -1.87 -18.69 8.82
CA SER A 24 -2.20 -17.50 9.63
C SER A 24 -1.25 -16.33 9.35
N GLY A 25 0.03 -16.62 9.12
CA GLY A 25 1.03 -15.62 8.74
C GLY A 25 0.73 -14.98 7.39
N PHE A 26 0.32 -15.79 6.40
CA PHE A 26 -0.11 -15.30 5.09
C PHE A 26 -1.32 -14.36 5.20
N VAL A 27 -2.37 -14.75 5.93
CA VAL A 27 -3.56 -13.89 6.13
C VAL A 27 -3.17 -12.60 6.85
N PHE A 28 -2.29 -12.67 7.84
CA PHE A 28 -1.80 -11.48 8.56
C PHE A 28 -0.98 -10.56 7.65
N ALA A 29 -0.13 -11.11 6.76
CA ALA A 29 0.59 -10.33 5.75
C ALA A 29 -0.33 -9.65 4.76
N VAL A 30 -1.37 -10.33 4.28
CA VAL A 30 -2.37 -9.73 3.38
C VAL A 30 -3.09 -8.58 4.09
N MET A 31 -3.48 -8.76 5.34
CA MET A 31 -4.14 -7.72 6.14
C MET A 31 -3.22 -6.51 6.37
N LEU A 32 -1.96 -6.75 6.72
CA LEU A 32 -0.98 -5.70 6.97
C LEU A 32 -0.55 -4.99 5.68
N GLY A 33 -0.42 -5.73 4.57
CA GLY A 33 -0.15 -5.20 3.24
C GLY A 33 -1.30 -4.35 2.71
N ALA A 34 -2.55 -4.78 2.92
CA ALA A 34 -3.74 -3.99 2.58
C ALA A 34 -3.83 -2.71 3.42
N ALA A 35 -3.54 -2.79 4.72
CA ALA A 35 -3.47 -1.62 5.59
C ALA A 35 -2.35 -0.65 5.16
N GLY A 36 -1.16 -1.17 4.84
CA GLY A 36 -0.04 -0.39 4.32
C GLY A 36 -0.34 0.26 2.97
N MET A 37 -1.04 -0.45 2.08
CA MET A 37 -1.51 0.09 0.80
C MET A 37 -2.57 1.18 0.99
N ALA A 38 -3.51 1.00 1.93
CA ALA A 38 -4.52 2.02 2.24
C ALA A 38 -3.89 3.29 2.83
N ILE A 39 -2.95 3.13 3.77
CA ILE A 39 -2.22 4.25 4.38
C ILE A 39 -1.30 4.92 3.35
N GLY A 40 -0.60 4.13 2.54
CA GLY A 40 0.25 4.61 1.45
C GLY A 40 -0.54 5.37 0.40
N ALA A 41 -1.68 4.84 -0.06
CA ALA A 41 -2.58 5.53 -0.98
C ALA A 41 -3.11 6.85 -0.40
N HIS A 42 -3.32 6.91 0.92
CA HIS A 42 -3.73 8.14 1.60
C HIS A 42 -2.59 9.17 1.71
N ARG A 43 -1.32 8.73 1.79
CA ARG A 43 -0.12 9.56 1.93
C ARG A 43 0.51 10.00 0.60
N ASP A 44 0.43 9.15 -0.42
CA ASP A 44 1.04 9.37 -1.74
C ASP A 44 0.27 10.40 -2.60
N GLY A 45 -0.87 10.92 -2.13
CA GLY A 45 -1.59 11.98 -2.84
C GLY A 45 -2.23 11.54 -4.15
N HIS A 46 -2.46 10.24 -4.38
CA HIS A 46 -3.23 9.74 -5.52
C HIS A 46 -4.76 9.91 -5.33
N LEU A 47 -5.18 10.06 -4.06
CA LEU A 47 -6.35 10.83 -3.66
C LEU A 47 -5.86 12.27 -3.47
N ASP A 48 -5.64 12.98 -4.57
CA ASP A 48 -5.23 14.37 -4.56
C ASP A 48 -6.42 15.24 -4.11
N LEU A 49 -6.63 15.34 -2.79
CA LEU A 49 -7.57 16.31 -2.22
C LEU A 49 -7.22 17.74 -2.67
N GLY A 50 -5.97 18.01 -3.09
CA GLY A 50 -5.53 19.29 -3.65
C GLY A 50 -6.01 19.56 -5.08
N ALA A 51 -6.03 18.55 -5.96
CA ALA A 51 -6.58 18.68 -7.32
C ALA A 51 -8.11 18.84 -7.31
N ILE A 52 -8.81 18.10 -6.44
CA ILE A 52 -10.28 18.21 -6.29
C ILE A 52 -10.66 19.56 -5.66
N LEU A 53 -9.90 20.05 -4.67
CA LEU A 53 -10.16 21.36 -4.04
C LEU A 53 -9.81 22.54 -4.96
N ARG A 54 -8.80 22.41 -5.84
CA ARG A 54 -8.43 23.44 -6.82
C ARG A 54 -9.42 23.55 -7.99
N SER A 55 -10.13 22.48 -8.34
CA SER A 55 -11.19 22.49 -9.35
C SER A 55 -12.42 23.30 -8.90
N ARG A 56 -12.63 23.45 -7.59
CA ARG A 56 -13.77 24.17 -7.00
C ARG A 56 -13.43 25.61 -6.59
N GLY A 57 -12.63 26.31 -7.41
CA GLY A 57 -12.16 27.67 -7.11
C GLY A 57 -12.05 28.60 -8.32
N ARG A 58 -12.70 28.28 -9.43
CA ARG A 58 -12.85 29.17 -10.60
C ARG A 58 -14.26 29.07 -11.17
N GLY A 59 -15.15 29.83 -10.54
CA GLY A 59 -16.43 30.31 -11.04
C GLY A 59 -16.60 31.70 -10.47
#